data_AF-A0A933JMT3-F1
#
_entry.id   AF-A0A933JMT3-F1
#
_cell.length_a   1.000
_cell.length_b   1.000
_cell.length_c   1.000
_cell.angle_alpha   90.00
_cell.angle_beta   90.00
_cell.angle_gamma   90.00
#
_symmetry.space_group_name_H-M   'P 1'
#
loop_
_entity.id
_entity.type
_entity.pdbx_description
1 polymer ?
#
loop_
_entity_poly.entity_id
_entity_poly.type
_entity_poly.pdbx_seq_one_letter_code
_entity_poly.pdbx_strand_id
1 'polypeptide(L)'
;MLKRILWVCAIFASACLEPPEESIDPSRVFVDPSQPGVQVEDDPLLGPKVDLFPASVAHLGGFADGGSIRYFNVGGPNPTFIAPYYVLIGTDGAQLGRPIIDVIPGDTGYTPWWRRVVVRATTKYGGEKLGSRQAIELAAELGLVEPTLEATDQVIDAPVVHRDARVPVGSGQVVEPTEVWYRNQIAHWVIFPNPTTVPVDRREMPAFPVYVFQRINEGAPLYEFLSGVDITGDGVLDASNNVFASGLGGSDYSPLWFGVIVRTSSTYPSIDTAGGPPGFTRESDFVGGCPEGTTAATTASCDFAPKSPWVKAIVPVPSLLINCPIQTEEGKL
;
A
#
# COMPACT_ATOMS: atom_id res chain seq x y z
N MET A 1 35.21 -78.96 9.19
CA MET A 1 34.38 -78.11 8.31
C MET A 1 34.29 -76.72 8.94
N LEU A 2 34.63 -75.67 8.18
CA LEU A 2 34.20 -74.25 8.27
C LEU A 2 34.26 -73.53 9.64
N LYS A 3 34.75 -72.29 9.80
CA LYS A 3 35.38 -71.28 8.93
C LYS A 3 35.93 -70.22 9.91
N ARG A 4 37.20 -69.81 9.74
CA ARG A 4 37.78 -68.62 10.37
C ARG A 4 37.13 -67.37 9.78
N ILE A 5 36.76 -66.39 10.61
CA ILE A 5 36.47 -65.03 10.16
C ILE A 5 37.34 -64.09 11.00
N LEU A 6 38.34 -63.52 10.32
CA LEU A 6 39.22 -62.47 10.78
C LEU A 6 38.43 -61.14 10.73
N TRP A 7 38.31 -60.44 11.85
CA TRP A 7 37.84 -59.05 11.86
C TRP A 7 39.02 -58.14 11.52
N VAL A 8 38.92 -57.43 10.40
CA VAL A 8 39.81 -56.32 10.05
C VAL A 8 39.12 -55.04 10.51
N CYS A 9 39.72 -54.36 11.49
CA CYS A 9 39.36 -52.99 11.84
C CYS A 9 39.84 -52.04 10.74
N ALA A 10 38.92 -51.54 9.92
CA ALA A 10 39.17 -50.40 9.04
C ALA A 10 38.97 -49.10 9.84
N ILE A 11 40.05 -48.38 10.08
CA ILE A 11 40.05 -47.02 10.62
C ILE A 11 39.57 -46.10 9.49
N PHE A 12 38.33 -45.61 9.57
CA PHE A 12 37.88 -44.50 8.74
C PHE A 12 38.35 -43.19 9.37
N ALA A 13 39.41 -42.62 8.81
CA ALA A 13 39.71 -41.21 8.99
C ALA A 13 38.69 -40.40 8.19
N SER A 14 37.62 -39.95 8.83
CA SER A 14 36.77 -38.90 8.30
C SER A 14 37.57 -37.60 8.30
N ALA A 15 38.20 -37.29 7.18
CA ALA A 15 38.62 -35.93 6.88
C ALA A 15 37.35 -35.08 6.75
N CYS A 16 37.18 -34.12 7.66
CA CYS A 16 36.24 -33.03 7.51
C CYS A 16 36.66 -32.19 6.29
N LEU A 17 36.17 -32.57 5.11
CA LEU A 17 36.12 -31.68 3.96
C LEU A 17 35.07 -30.61 4.29
N GLU A 18 35.52 -29.45 4.74
CA GLU A 18 34.71 -28.24 4.66
C GLU A 18 34.26 -28.09 3.20
N PRO A 19 32.95 -27.91 2.93
CA PRO A 19 32.50 -27.66 1.58
C PRO A 19 33.20 -26.40 1.06
N PRO A 20 33.65 -26.38 -0.22
CA PRO A 20 34.28 -25.20 -0.78
C PRO A 20 33.34 -24.01 -0.64
N GLU A 21 33.83 -22.90 -0.09
CA GLU A 21 33.14 -21.61 -0.16
C GLU A 21 32.81 -21.34 -1.63
N GLU A 22 31.53 -21.41 -1.96
CA GLU A 22 31.05 -21.00 -3.28
C GLU A 22 31.32 -19.51 -3.40
N SER A 23 32.34 -19.14 -4.18
CA SER A 23 32.67 -17.74 -4.41
C SER A 23 31.49 -17.09 -5.12
N ILE A 24 30.73 -16.26 -4.39
CA ILE A 24 29.64 -15.48 -4.96
C ILE A 24 30.27 -14.54 -6.00
N ASP A 25 29.92 -14.74 -7.27
CA ASP A 25 30.32 -13.86 -8.37
C ASP A 25 29.50 -12.55 -8.28
N PRO A 26 30.09 -11.44 -7.82
CA PRO A 26 29.34 -10.20 -7.56
C PRO A 26 28.75 -9.60 -8.83
N SER A 27 29.32 -9.93 -9.99
CA SER A 27 28.86 -9.45 -11.30
C SER A 27 27.48 -9.99 -11.69
N ARG A 28 27.00 -11.05 -11.02
CA ARG A 28 25.66 -11.63 -11.23
C ARG A 28 24.61 -11.05 -10.30
N VAL A 29 25.02 -10.38 -9.23
CA VAL A 29 24.12 -9.87 -8.18
C VAL A 29 23.86 -8.38 -8.37
N PHE A 30 24.89 -7.61 -8.72
CA PHE A 30 24.74 -6.20 -9.08
C PHE A 30 24.21 -6.04 -10.50
N VAL A 31 23.43 -4.98 -10.73
CA VAL A 31 22.97 -4.64 -12.09
C VAL A 31 24.15 -4.09 -12.88
N ASP A 32 24.32 -4.58 -14.11
CA ASP A 32 25.33 -4.06 -15.03
C ASP A 32 25.09 -2.55 -15.26
N PRO A 33 26.04 -1.66 -14.92
CA PRO A 33 25.86 -0.24 -15.08
C PRO A 33 25.70 0.20 -16.54
N SER A 34 26.13 -0.62 -17.50
CA SER A 34 26.10 -0.35 -18.93
C SER A 34 24.81 -0.80 -19.63
N GLN A 35 23.99 -1.64 -18.99
CA GLN A 35 22.74 -2.12 -19.57
C GLN A 35 21.52 -1.35 -19.07
N PRO A 36 20.53 -1.07 -19.94
CA PRO A 36 19.22 -0.61 -19.48
C PRO A 36 18.59 -1.71 -18.62
N GLY A 37 17.89 -1.32 -17.56
CA GLY A 37 17.15 -2.28 -16.74
C GLY A 37 16.04 -2.93 -17.57
N VAL A 38 15.84 -4.23 -17.38
CA VAL A 38 14.75 -4.99 -18.01
C VAL A 38 13.46 -4.66 -17.26
N GLN A 39 12.38 -4.37 -17.99
CA GLN A 39 11.08 -4.08 -17.38
C GLN A 39 10.42 -5.38 -16.91
N VAL A 40 9.77 -5.35 -15.75
CA VAL A 40 8.98 -6.47 -15.22
C VAL A 40 7.90 -6.90 -16.20
N GLU A 41 7.28 -5.94 -16.88
CA GLU A 41 6.23 -6.18 -17.87
C GLU A 41 6.73 -6.89 -19.14
N ASP A 42 8.03 -6.89 -19.39
CA ASP A 42 8.64 -7.54 -20.56
C ASP A 42 9.17 -8.96 -20.22
N ASP A 43 9.11 -9.40 -18.95
CA ASP A 43 9.51 -10.75 -18.52
C ASP A 43 8.33 -11.74 -18.66
N PRO A 44 8.41 -12.72 -19.57
CA PRO A 44 7.32 -13.67 -19.80
C PRO A 44 7.00 -14.56 -18.60
N LEU A 45 7.94 -14.73 -17.66
CA LEU A 45 7.70 -15.50 -16.43
C LEU A 45 6.86 -14.71 -15.41
N LEU A 46 6.80 -13.39 -15.55
CA LEU A 46 6.05 -12.50 -14.67
C LEU A 46 4.69 -12.08 -15.23
N GLY A 47 4.35 -12.47 -16.46
CA GLY A 47 3.06 -12.13 -17.11
C GLY A 47 1.82 -12.30 -16.22
N PRO A 48 1.60 -13.45 -15.56
CA PRO A 48 0.45 -13.64 -14.67
C PRO A 48 0.39 -12.67 -13.48
N LYS A 49 1.53 -12.11 -13.05
CA LYS A 49 1.59 -11.09 -12.00
C LYS A 49 1.31 -9.70 -12.56
N VAL A 50 1.80 -9.42 -13.77
CA VAL A 50 1.55 -8.16 -14.48
C VAL A 50 0.06 -7.97 -14.73
N ASP A 51 -0.70 -9.04 -14.98
CA ASP A 51 -2.16 -9.01 -15.10
C ASP A 51 -2.88 -8.49 -13.83
N LEU A 52 -2.19 -8.51 -12.68
CA LEU A 52 -2.70 -7.97 -11.41
C LEU A 52 -2.37 -6.49 -11.21
N PHE A 53 -1.56 -5.90 -12.10
CA PHE A 53 -1.15 -4.51 -11.96
C PHE A 53 -2.30 -3.60 -12.40
N PRO A 54 -2.77 -2.69 -11.54
CA PRO A 54 -3.80 -1.73 -11.96
C PRO A 54 -3.26 -0.85 -13.08
N ALA A 55 -4.02 -0.74 -14.16
CA ALA A 55 -3.76 0.17 -15.28
C ALA A 55 -4.43 1.54 -15.10
N SER A 56 -5.35 1.65 -14.15
CA SER A 56 -6.03 2.90 -13.80
C SER A 56 -6.37 2.92 -12.32
N VAL A 57 -6.52 4.13 -11.79
CA VAL A 57 -6.95 4.38 -10.41
C VAL A 57 -8.12 5.35 -10.50
N ALA A 58 -9.26 5.01 -9.89
CA ALA A 58 -10.40 5.91 -9.89
C ALA A 58 -10.13 7.08 -8.95
N HIS A 59 -10.50 8.29 -9.35
CA HIS A 59 -10.38 9.51 -8.55
C HIS A 59 -11.78 10.07 -8.32
N LEU A 60 -12.19 10.11 -7.06
CA LEU A 60 -13.59 10.19 -6.65
C LEU A 60 -13.81 11.29 -5.63
N GLY A 61 -15.02 11.83 -5.57
CA GLY A 61 -15.47 12.77 -4.54
C GLY A 61 -16.03 12.03 -3.32
N GLY A 62 -15.79 12.56 -2.12
CA GLY A 62 -16.34 12.06 -0.86
C GLY A 62 -16.29 13.12 0.24
N PHE A 63 -16.45 12.71 1.49
CA PHE A 63 -16.51 13.63 2.63
C PHE A 63 -15.64 13.18 3.80
N ALA A 64 -15.03 14.13 4.50
CA ALA A 64 -14.31 13.91 5.74
C ALA A 64 -14.36 15.19 6.59
N ASP A 65 -14.44 15.05 7.92
CA ASP A 65 -14.44 16.20 8.86
C ASP A 65 -15.46 17.30 8.55
N GLY A 66 -16.53 16.98 7.83
CA GLY A 66 -17.60 17.89 7.44
C GLY A 66 -17.36 18.65 6.14
N GLY A 67 -16.23 18.43 5.48
CA GLY A 67 -15.89 19.02 4.19
C GLY A 67 -15.86 17.97 3.07
N SER A 68 -15.96 18.46 1.84
CA SER A 68 -15.71 17.66 0.63
C SER A 68 -14.23 17.35 0.50
N ILE A 69 -13.92 16.16 0.02
CA ILE A 69 -12.57 15.70 -0.28
C ILE A 69 -12.53 15.01 -1.64
N ARG A 70 -11.33 14.84 -2.16
CA ARG A 70 -11.06 13.86 -3.21
C ARG A 70 -10.31 12.68 -2.64
N TYR A 71 -10.48 11.51 -3.23
CA TYR A 71 -9.71 10.33 -2.86
C TYR A 71 -9.53 9.41 -4.07
N PHE A 72 -8.53 8.55 -3.98
CA PHE A 72 -8.29 7.52 -4.97
C PHE A 72 -8.93 6.21 -4.55
N ASN A 73 -9.45 5.40 -5.46
CA ASN A 73 -9.81 4.02 -5.17
C ASN A 73 -8.83 3.10 -5.90
N VAL A 74 -7.82 2.65 -5.14
CA VAL A 74 -6.80 1.74 -5.63
C VAL A 74 -7.36 0.32 -5.48
N GLY A 75 -7.66 -0.32 -6.61
CA GLY A 75 -8.18 -1.68 -6.65
C GLY A 75 -7.18 -2.73 -6.17
N GLY A 76 -7.66 -3.94 -5.96
CA GLY A 76 -6.85 -5.10 -5.57
C GLY A 76 -6.97 -5.46 -4.09
N PRO A 77 -6.28 -6.54 -3.66
CA PRO A 77 -6.24 -6.92 -2.25
C PRO A 77 -5.42 -5.90 -1.45
N ASN A 78 -5.97 -5.44 -0.33
CA ASN A 78 -5.36 -4.46 0.56
C ASN A 78 -5.03 -5.10 1.92
N PRO A 79 -4.03 -6.00 2.00
CA PRO A 79 -3.64 -6.61 3.27
C PRO A 79 -3.12 -5.53 4.24
N THR A 80 -3.16 -5.81 5.55
CA THR A 80 -2.76 -4.81 6.55
C THR A 80 -1.25 -4.75 6.77
N PHE A 81 -0.48 -5.79 6.47
CA PHE A 81 0.94 -5.80 6.79
C PHE A 81 1.73 -4.78 5.95
N ILE A 82 2.83 -4.28 6.50
CA ILE A 82 3.72 -3.29 5.89
C ILE A 82 4.98 -4.00 5.39
N ALA A 83 5.33 -3.79 4.12
CA ALA A 83 6.56 -4.33 3.51
C ALA A 83 7.69 -3.29 3.55
N PRO A 84 8.97 -3.71 3.56
CA PRO A 84 10.08 -2.78 3.45
C PRO A 84 10.26 -2.33 2.00
N TYR A 85 10.63 -1.06 1.82
CA TYR A 85 11.34 -0.61 0.63
C TYR A 85 12.66 0.02 1.05
N TYR A 86 13.69 -0.19 0.25
CA TYR A 86 15.05 0.21 0.58
C TYR A 86 15.44 1.45 -0.21
N VAL A 87 16.06 2.40 0.49
CA VAL A 87 16.60 3.62 -0.10
C VAL A 87 18.08 3.70 0.20
N LEU A 88 18.90 3.70 -0.84
CA LEU A 88 20.33 3.89 -0.70
C LEU A 88 20.65 5.37 -0.50
N ILE A 89 21.40 5.69 0.55
CA ILE A 89 21.81 7.04 0.90
C ILE A 89 23.34 7.12 0.84
N GLY A 90 23.85 8.10 0.10
CA GLY A 90 25.28 8.39 -0.04
C GLY A 90 25.89 8.94 1.25
N THR A 91 27.22 9.02 1.28
CA THR A 91 27.95 9.61 2.41
C THR A 91 27.67 11.11 2.59
N ASP A 92 27.13 11.76 1.55
CA ASP A 92 26.68 13.16 1.55
C ASP A 92 25.23 13.33 2.01
N GLY A 93 24.53 12.23 2.31
CA GLY A 93 23.12 12.22 2.70
C GLY A 93 22.13 12.23 1.53
N ALA A 94 22.59 12.30 0.27
CA ALA A 94 21.73 12.26 -0.89
C ALA A 94 21.22 10.84 -1.19
N GLN A 95 20.01 10.72 -1.73
CA GLN A 95 19.54 9.43 -2.23
C GLN A 95 20.31 9.06 -3.50
N LEU A 96 20.80 7.83 -3.53
CA LEU A 96 21.50 7.23 -4.65
C LEU A 96 20.55 6.29 -5.40
N GLY A 97 20.31 6.59 -6.67
CA GLY A 97 19.52 5.73 -7.55
C GLY A 97 18.05 5.60 -7.16
N ARG A 98 17.44 4.51 -7.62
CA ARG A 98 16.03 4.21 -7.42
C ARG A 98 15.82 3.47 -6.10
N PRO A 99 14.64 3.61 -5.46
CA PRO A 99 14.26 2.73 -4.37
C PRO A 99 14.18 1.27 -4.83
N ILE A 100 14.28 0.35 -3.88
CA ILE A 100 14.32 -1.11 -4.13
C ILE A 100 13.21 -1.79 -3.34
N ILE A 101 12.43 -2.61 -4.01
CA ILE A 101 11.41 -3.51 -3.44
C ILE A 101 11.75 -4.96 -3.81
N ASP A 102 11.16 -5.92 -3.10
CA ASP A 102 11.43 -7.34 -3.31
C ASP A 102 10.17 -8.19 -3.57
N VAL A 103 9.01 -7.52 -3.68
CA VAL A 103 7.70 -8.13 -3.92
C VAL A 103 6.87 -7.23 -4.85
N ILE A 104 6.08 -7.85 -5.71
CA ILE A 104 5.11 -7.20 -6.62
C ILE A 104 3.74 -7.90 -6.49
N PRO A 105 2.63 -7.34 -7.02
CA PRO A 105 1.33 -8.01 -7.00
C PRO A 105 1.42 -9.48 -7.44
N GLY A 106 0.82 -10.37 -6.65
CA GLY A 106 0.91 -11.83 -6.84
C GLY A 106 2.06 -12.51 -6.10
N ASP A 107 3.03 -11.76 -5.57
CA ASP A 107 3.99 -12.30 -4.60
C ASP A 107 3.37 -12.46 -3.21
N THR A 108 3.82 -13.49 -2.50
CA THR A 108 3.56 -13.58 -1.05
C THR A 108 4.28 -12.42 -0.36
N GLY A 109 3.54 -11.66 0.44
CA GLY A 109 4.09 -10.50 1.12
C GLY A 109 4.03 -9.21 0.29
N TYR A 110 3.30 -9.16 -0.83
CA TYR A 110 2.97 -7.88 -1.47
C TYR A 110 1.87 -7.09 -0.72
N THR A 111 2.10 -5.80 -0.59
CA THR A 111 1.21 -4.81 0.01
C THR A 111 1.50 -3.45 -0.63
N PRO A 112 0.52 -2.53 -0.74
CA PRO A 112 0.80 -1.16 -1.17
C PRO A 112 1.47 -0.30 -0.08
N TRP A 113 1.62 -0.81 1.16
CA TRP A 113 2.19 -0.07 2.29
C TRP A 113 3.69 -0.36 2.44
N TRP A 114 4.52 0.66 2.20
CA TRP A 114 5.97 0.50 2.20
C TRP A 114 6.65 1.30 3.32
N ARG A 115 7.27 0.60 4.27
CA ARG A 115 8.14 1.21 5.28
C ARG A 115 9.51 1.51 4.68
N ARG A 116 9.95 2.75 4.86
CA ARG A 116 11.29 3.15 4.43
C ARG A 116 12.36 2.48 5.27
N VAL A 117 13.30 1.84 4.59
CA VAL A 117 14.51 1.29 5.18
C VAL A 117 15.72 1.98 4.54
N VAL A 118 16.51 2.67 5.36
CA VAL A 118 17.70 3.37 4.90
C VAL A 118 18.88 2.40 4.84
N VAL A 119 19.54 2.38 3.69
CA VAL A 119 20.80 1.68 3.42
C VAL A 119 21.87 2.76 3.25
N ARG A 120 22.91 2.78 4.09
CA ARG A 120 23.95 3.83 4.01
C ARG A 120 25.15 3.31 3.23
N ALA A 121 25.54 4.03 2.18
CA ALA A 121 26.78 3.77 1.45
C ALA A 121 27.99 4.14 2.31
N THR A 122 29.04 3.32 2.25
CA THR A 122 30.33 3.64 2.86
C THR A 122 31.22 4.38 1.85
N THR A 123 32.39 4.82 2.31
CA THR A 123 33.42 5.39 1.42
C THR A 123 33.99 4.40 0.40
N LYS A 124 33.71 3.09 0.54
CA LYS A 124 34.10 2.06 -0.43
C LYS A 124 33.12 1.93 -1.60
N TYR A 125 31.92 2.47 -1.47
CA TYR A 125 30.90 2.40 -2.52
C TYR A 125 31.37 3.16 -3.77
N GLY A 126 31.50 2.44 -4.87
CA GLY A 126 32.03 2.93 -6.14
C GLY A 126 30.95 3.33 -7.15
N GLY A 127 29.67 3.27 -6.77
CA GLY A 127 28.54 3.53 -7.68
C GLY A 127 27.87 2.26 -8.20
N GLU A 128 28.04 1.13 -7.51
CA GLU A 128 27.44 -0.16 -7.85
C GLU A 128 25.91 -0.06 -7.89
N LYS A 129 25.28 -0.50 -8.99
CA LYS A 129 23.81 -0.48 -9.10
C LYS A 129 23.19 -1.64 -8.31
N LEU A 130 22.65 -1.30 -7.14
CA LEU A 130 21.89 -2.23 -6.30
C LEU A 130 20.45 -2.31 -6.80
N GLY A 131 20.10 -3.37 -7.53
CA GLY A 131 18.77 -3.57 -8.11
C GLY A 131 17.86 -4.54 -7.34
N SER A 132 18.32 -5.06 -6.21
CA SER A 132 17.62 -6.09 -5.45
C SER A 132 18.01 -6.07 -3.99
N ARG A 133 17.19 -6.70 -3.14
CA ARG A 133 17.54 -6.92 -1.73
C ARG A 133 18.81 -7.76 -1.59
N GLN A 134 18.95 -8.81 -2.39
CA GLN A 134 20.16 -9.65 -2.41
C GLN A 134 21.43 -8.83 -2.74
N ALA A 135 21.32 -7.83 -3.63
CA ALA A 135 22.42 -6.91 -3.91
C ALA A 135 22.79 -6.05 -2.71
N ILE A 136 21.81 -5.61 -1.90
CA ILE A 136 22.09 -4.88 -0.66
C ILE A 136 22.85 -5.78 0.33
N GLU A 137 22.41 -7.03 0.49
CA GLU A 137 23.03 -8.00 1.40
C GLU A 137 24.49 -8.28 1.01
N LEU A 138 24.75 -8.55 -0.27
CA LEU A 138 26.12 -8.71 -0.77
C LEU A 138 26.96 -7.43 -0.63
N ALA A 139 26.37 -6.26 -0.91
CA ALA A 139 27.07 -4.99 -0.74
C ALA A 139 27.47 -4.75 0.73
N ALA A 140 26.67 -5.20 1.69
CA ALA A 140 27.01 -5.14 3.12
C ALA A 140 28.17 -6.08 3.46
N GLU A 141 28.16 -7.31 2.94
CA GLU A 141 29.25 -8.28 3.12
C GLU A 141 30.59 -7.77 2.56
N LEU A 142 30.54 -7.10 1.40
CA LEU A 142 31.70 -6.46 0.77
C LEU A 142 32.10 -5.14 1.45
N GLY A 143 31.31 -4.66 2.42
CA GLY A 143 31.53 -3.40 3.12
C GLY A 143 31.32 -2.16 2.25
N LEU A 144 30.58 -2.28 1.15
CA LEU A 144 30.18 -1.16 0.28
C LEU A 144 29.04 -0.35 0.92
N VAL A 145 28.16 -1.01 1.67
CA VAL A 145 27.13 -0.36 2.49
C VAL A 145 27.28 -0.80 3.95
N GLU A 146 26.67 -0.05 4.87
CA GLU A 146 26.60 -0.43 6.27
C GLU A 146 25.77 -1.71 6.46
N PRO A 147 26.14 -2.61 7.39
CA PRO A 147 25.40 -3.84 7.65
C PRO A 147 24.08 -3.60 8.38
N THR A 148 23.96 -2.47 9.09
CA THR A 148 22.75 -2.10 9.82
C THR A 148 21.78 -1.41 8.88
N LEU A 149 20.56 -1.95 8.79
CA LEU A 149 19.46 -1.34 8.06
C LEU A 149 18.59 -0.53 9.01
N GLU A 150 18.39 0.76 8.72
CA GLU A 150 17.61 1.66 9.57
C GLU A 150 16.17 1.78 9.06
N ALA A 151 15.24 1.04 9.68
CA ALA A 151 13.82 1.21 9.42
C ALA A 151 13.32 2.51 10.06
N THR A 152 12.58 3.31 9.31
CA THR A 152 11.94 4.54 9.82
C THR A 152 10.48 4.30 10.18
N ASP A 153 9.88 5.26 10.87
CA ASP A 153 8.44 5.30 11.14
C ASP A 153 7.62 5.76 9.93
N GLN A 154 8.25 6.12 8.82
CA GLN A 154 7.56 6.57 7.61
C GLN A 154 7.12 5.38 6.77
N VAL A 155 5.82 5.32 6.51
CA VAL A 155 5.19 4.37 5.59
C VAL A 155 4.53 5.15 4.46
N ILE A 156 4.86 4.81 3.22
CA ILE A 156 4.23 5.38 2.02
C ILE A 156 3.17 4.43 1.47
N ASP A 157 2.13 4.97 0.88
CA ASP A 157 1.21 4.25 -0.01
C ASP A 157 1.76 4.36 -1.44
N ALA A 158 2.26 3.23 -1.95
CA ALA A 158 2.83 3.18 -3.29
C ALA A 158 2.50 1.87 -4.00
N PRO A 159 1.25 1.64 -4.43
CA PRO A 159 0.90 0.45 -5.18
C PRO A 159 1.77 0.32 -6.42
N VAL A 160 2.23 -0.89 -6.69
CA VAL A 160 2.80 -1.24 -7.99
C VAL A 160 1.68 -1.23 -9.01
N VAL A 161 1.91 -0.54 -10.12
CA VAL A 161 0.93 -0.30 -11.18
C VAL A 161 1.55 -0.67 -12.53
N HIS A 162 0.72 -0.74 -13.58
CA HIS A 162 1.23 -0.95 -14.92
C HIS A 162 2.08 0.27 -15.37
N ARG A 163 3.17 0.07 -16.12
CA ARG A 163 3.99 1.18 -16.66
C ARG A 163 3.22 2.25 -17.42
N ASP A 164 2.15 1.84 -18.09
CA ASP A 164 1.25 2.71 -18.84
C ASP A 164 0.03 3.19 -18.03
N ALA A 165 0.05 3.02 -16.70
CA ALA A 165 -1.02 3.52 -15.85
C ALA A 165 -1.12 5.04 -15.94
N ARG A 166 -2.34 5.56 -15.83
CA ARG A 166 -2.62 6.99 -15.78
C ARG A 166 -3.44 7.27 -14.53
N VAL A 167 -2.86 7.97 -13.56
CA VAL A 167 -3.53 8.28 -12.29
C VAL A 167 -4.08 9.71 -12.34
N PRO A 168 -5.41 9.89 -12.41
CA PRO A 168 -6.02 11.22 -12.52
C PRO A 168 -5.93 11.99 -11.21
N VAL A 169 -5.44 13.23 -11.22
CA VAL A 169 -5.22 14.05 -10.01
C VAL A 169 -6.13 15.29 -9.92
N GLY A 170 -7.16 15.34 -10.78
CA GLY A 170 -8.06 16.48 -10.92
C GLY A 170 -7.69 17.40 -12.08
N SER A 171 -8.62 18.28 -12.48
CA SER A 171 -8.44 19.26 -13.58
C SER A 171 -7.93 18.68 -14.91
N GLY A 172 -8.23 17.40 -15.19
CA GLY A 172 -7.75 16.69 -16.39
C GLY A 172 -6.26 16.33 -16.37
N GLN A 173 -5.57 16.53 -15.25
CA GLN A 173 -4.17 16.15 -15.08
C GLN A 173 -4.04 14.67 -14.70
N VAL A 174 -2.94 14.07 -15.14
CA VAL A 174 -2.56 12.69 -14.81
C VAL A 174 -1.13 12.65 -14.33
N VAL A 175 -0.86 11.77 -13.38
CA VAL A 175 0.49 11.43 -12.93
C VAL A 175 0.90 10.10 -13.54
N GLU A 176 2.13 10.09 -14.06
CA GLU A 176 2.77 8.90 -14.61
C GLU A 176 3.47 8.11 -13.49
N PRO A 177 3.56 6.77 -13.60
CA PRO A 177 4.26 5.96 -12.63
C PRO A 177 5.75 6.29 -12.52
N THR A 178 6.32 6.11 -11.33
CA THR A 178 7.76 6.21 -11.08
C THR A 178 8.39 4.82 -11.09
N GLU A 179 9.64 4.74 -11.54
CA GLU A 179 10.40 3.49 -11.57
C GLU A 179 10.93 3.08 -10.19
N VAL A 180 10.89 1.78 -9.92
CA VAL A 180 11.45 1.14 -8.72
C VAL A 180 12.18 -0.14 -9.11
N TRP A 181 13.26 -0.48 -8.39
CA TRP A 181 13.95 -1.75 -8.59
C TRP A 181 13.19 -2.91 -7.95
N TYR A 182 13.01 -3.99 -8.70
CA TYR A 182 12.50 -5.28 -8.23
C TYR A 182 13.38 -6.39 -8.78
N ARG A 183 14.17 -7.05 -7.93
CA ARG A 183 15.00 -8.22 -8.30
C ARG A 183 15.79 -8.05 -9.61
N ASN A 184 16.49 -6.91 -9.72
CA ASN A 184 17.28 -6.47 -10.88
C ASN A 184 16.48 -6.14 -12.15
N GLN A 185 15.15 -6.09 -12.05
CA GLN A 185 14.21 -5.59 -13.05
C GLN A 185 13.58 -4.26 -12.61
N ILE A 186 13.00 -3.52 -13.55
CA ILE A 186 12.31 -2.27 -13.29
C ILE A 186 10.80 -2.56 -13.18
N ALA A 187 10.21 -2.18 -12.05
CA ALA A 187 8.77 -2.12 -11.88
C ALA A 187 8.33 -0.65 -11.78
N HIS A 188 7.01 -0.43 -11.84
CA HIS A 188 6.42 0.88 -11.77
C HIS A 188 5.46 0.97 -10.59
N TRP A 189 5.48 2.09 -9.88
CA TRP A 189 4.55 2.37 -8.80
C TRP A 189 4.08 3.83 -8.86
N VAL A 190 3.00 4.13 -8.15
CA VAL A 190 2.53 5.50 -7.95
C VAL A 190 2.59 5.80 -6.48
N ILE A 191 3.39 6.80 -6.09
CA ILE A 191 3.50 7.22 -4.70
C ILE A 191 2.40 8.24 -4.45
N PHE A 192 1.47 7.92 -3.56
CA PHE A 192 0.47 8.88 -3.11
C PHE A 192 1.07 9.83 -2.05
N PRO A 193 0.63 11.10 -2.02
CA PRO A 193 1.11 12.09 -1.08
C PRO A 193 0.74 11.70 0.36
N ASN A 194 1.42 12.31 1.31
CA ASN A 194 1.16 12.19 2.75
C ASN A 194 1.58 10.81 3.32
N PRO A 195 2.90 10.59 3.52
CA PRO A 195 3.37 9.42 4.25
C PRO A 195 2.70 9.34 5.63
N THR A 196 2.35 8.12 6.04
CA THR A 196 1.80 7.85 7.36
C THR A 196 2.92 7.55 8.35
N THR A 197 2.84 8.13 9.53
CA THR A 197 3.77 7.81 10.63
C THR A 197 3.25 6.59 11.39
N VAL A 198 3.95 5.47 11.25
CA VAL A 198 3.63 4.19 11.90
C VAL A 198 4.84 3.75 12.71
N PRO A 199 4.72 3.57 14.04
CA PRO A 199 5.83 3.11 14.90
C PRO A 199 6.58 1.91 14.31
N VAL A 200 7.91 1.93 14.41
CA VAL A 200 8.80 0.95 13.74
C VAL A 200 8.51 -0.49 14.16
N ASP A 201 8.05 -0.70 15.40
CA ASP A 201 7.69 -1.99 15.97
C ASP A 201 6.32 -2.51 15.47
N ARG A 202 5.45 -1.61 14.98
CA ARG A 202 4.16 -1.97 14.40
C ARG A 202 4.37 -2.46 12.96
N ARG A 203 3.83 -3.64 12.65
CA ARG A 203 3.96 -4.27 11.33
C ARG A 203 2.73 -4.14 10.44
N GLU A 204 1.66 -3.58 10.99
CA GLU A 204 0.38 -3.42 10.31
C GLU A 204 0.04 -1.95 10.15
N MET A 205 -0.41 -1.63 8.94
CA MET A 205 -0.99 -0.35 8.60
C MET A 205 -2.29 -0.19 9.38
N PRO A 206 -2.49 0.93 10.11
CA PRO A 206 -3.75 1.19 10.77
C PRO A 206 -4.87 1.28 9.74
N ALA A 207 -6.04 0.73 10.06
CA ALA A 207 -7.22 0.80 9.23
C ALA A 207 -8.34 1.48 10.02
N PHE A 208 -9.05 2.41 9.38
CA PHE A 208 -10.12 3.19 10.00
C PHE A 208 -11.42 3.11 9.18
N PRO A 209 -12.59 3.44 9.74
CA PRO A 209 -13.85 3.35 9.02
C PRO A 209 -13.92 4.26 7.79
N VAL A 210 -14.41 3.70 6.68
CA VAL A 210 -15.07 4.46 5.62
C VAL A 210 -16.53 4.04 5.56
N TYR A 211 -17.40 5.04 5.65
CA TYR A 211 -18.85 4.86 5.73
C TYR A 211 -19.47 4.91 4.36
N VAL A 212 -20.02 3.79 3.91
CA VAL A 212 -20.71 3.64 2.63
C VAL A 212 -22.21 3.65 2.85
N PHE A 213 -22.90 4.62 2.28
CA PHE A 213 -24.33 4.80 2.48
C PHE A 213 -25.16 3.93 1.55
N GLN A 214 -26.21 3.32 2.09
CA GLN A 214 -27.13 2.48 1.33
C GLN A 214 -28.56 2.64 1.85
N ARG A 215 -29.51 2.95 0.96
CA ARG A 215 -30.92 3.04 1.35
C ARG A 215 -31.48 1.65 1.66
N ILE A 216 -32.38 1.55 2.64
CA ILE A 216 -32.98 0.27 3.07
C ILE A 216 -33.78 -0.44 1.97
N ASN A 217 -34.25 0.28 0.96
CA ASN A 217 -35.01 -0.23 -0.17
C ASN A 217 -34.16 -0.44 -1.43
N GLU A 218 -32.85 -0.25 -1.36
CA GLU A 218 -31.93 -0.36 -2.50
C GLU A 218 -30.85 -1.42 -2.24
N GLY A 219 -30.54 -2.19 -3.28
CA GLY A 219 -29.46 -3.20 -3.24
C GLY A 219 -28.06 -2.60 -3.44
N ALA A 220 -27.97 -1.47 -4.15
CA ALA A 220 -26.71 -0.78 -4.43
C ALA A 220 -26.43 0.34 -3.42
N PRO A 221 -25.16 0.65 -3.14
CA PRO A 221 -24.80 1.83 -2.35
C PRO A 221 -25.01 3.13 -3.13
N LEU A 222 -25.07 4.24 -2.40
CA LEU A 222 -25.08 5.61 -2.94
C LEU A 222 -23.66 6.01 -3.40
N TYR A 223 -23.12 5.23 -4.32
CA TYR A 223 -21.75 5.35 -4.80
C TYR A 223 -21.75 5.11 -6.30
N GLU A 224 -21.72 6.19 -7.08
CA GLU A 224 -22.00 6.17 -8.53
C GLU A 224 -21.01 5.31 -9.29
N PHE A 225 -19.73 5.42 -8.95
CA PHE A 225 -18.68 4.59 -9.54
C PHE A 225 -18.96 3.09 -9.38
N LEU A 226 -19.45 2.66 -8.20
CA LEU A 226 -19.70 1.25 -7.92
C LEU A 226 -21.09 0.80 -8.43
N SER A 227 -22.08 1.68 -8.41
CA SER A 227 -23.46 1.37 -8.84
C SER A 227 -23.63 1.47 -10.36
N GLY A 228 -22.78 2.23 -11.05
CA GLY A 228 -22.92 2.57 -12.47
C GLY A 228 -24.11 3.50 -12.76
N VAL A 229 -24.66 4.16 -11.73
CA VAL A 229 -25.81 5.05 -11.84
C VAL A 229 -25.37 6.47 -11.48
N ASP A 230 -25.65 7.41 -12.37
CA ASP A 230 -25.51 8.84 -12.16
C ASP A 230 -26.65 9.32 -11.24
N ILE A 231 -26.33 9.47 -9.95
CA ILE A 231 -27.28 9.82 -8.88
C ILE A 231 -27.47 11.35 -8.84
N THR A 232 -26.43 12.13 -9.15
CA THR A 232 -26.45 13.60 -9.16
C THR A 232 -27.07 14.17 -10.44
N GLY A 233 -27.02 13.44 -11.55
CA GLY A 233 -27.50 13.84 -12.87
C GLY A 233 -26.54 14.76 -13.63
N ASP A 234 -25.25 14.77 -13.28
CA ASP A 234 -24.23 15.63 -13.91
C ASP A 234 -23.51 14.95 -15.09
N GLY A 235 -23.80 13.67 -15.36
CA GLY A 235 -23.24 12.91 -16.45
C GLY A 235 -21.85 12.32 -16.18
N VAL A 236 -21.31 12.44 -14.96
CA VAL A 236 -20.09 11.73 -14.54
C VAL A 236 -20.43 10.70 -13.44
N LEU A 237 -19.52 9.74 -13.22
CA LEU A 237 -19.70 8.66 -12.23
C LEU A 237 -18.56 8.70 -11.20
N ASP A 238 -18.22 9.89 -10.73
CA ASP A 238 -17.12 10.11 -9.79
C ASP A 238 -17.58 10.57 -8.40
N ALA A 239 -18.88 10.77 -8.20
CA ALA A 239 -19.40 11.09 -6.88
C ALA A 239 -19.55 9.82 -6.02
N SER A 240 -19.06 9.91 -4.79
CA SER A 240 -19.40 8.95 -3.75
C SER A 240 -20.04 9.68 -2.58
N ASN A 241 -21.01 9.04 -1.94
CA ASN A 241 -21.54 9.49 -0.66
C ASN A 241 -20.69 8.98 0.50
N ASN A 242 -19.44 8.59 0.26
CA ASN A 242 -18.61 7.98 1.29
C ASN A 242 -18.15 9.04 2.28
N VAL A 243 -18.29 8.74 3.57
CA VAL A 243 -17.75 9.58 4.65
C VAL A 243 -16.57 8.85 5.28
N PHE A 244 -15.41 9.47 5.32
CA PHE A 244 -14.23 8.93 5.96
C PHE A 244 -14.21 9.34 7.43
N ALA A 245 -13.72 8.45 8.31
CA ALA A 245 -13.65 8.72 9.74
C ALA A 245 -12.76 9.94 10.08
N SER A 246 -11.80 10.26 9.22
CA SER A 246 -10.87 11.38 9.39
C SER A 246 -10.42 11.92 8.03
N GLY A 247 -10.18 13.22 7.93
CA GLY A 247 -9.44 13.83 6.83
C GLY A 247 -7.92 13.72 7.02
N LEU A 248 -7.15 14.25 6.06
CA LEU A 248 -5.68 14.18 6.00
C LEU A 248 -4.94 14.70 7.24
N GLY A 249 -5.52 15.69 7.93
CA GLY A 249 -4.91 16.31 9.10
C GLY A 249 -5.32 15.68 10.44
N GLY A 250 -6.23 14.70 10.43
CA GLY A 250 -6.70 14.07 11.66
C GLY A 250 -5.79 12.94 12.13
N SER A 251 -5.84 12.64 13.43
CA SER A 251 -5.04 11.58 14.06
C SER A 251 -5.38 10.18 13.56
N ASP A 252 -6.55 10.04 12.97
CA ASP A 252 -7.11 8.76 12.50
C ASP A 252 -7.08 8.71 10.97
N TYR A 253 -6.17 9.46 10.35
CA TYR A 253 -5.89 9.30 8.92
C TYR A 253 -5.03 8.06 8.66
N SER A 254 -5.46 7.28 7.68
CA SER A 254 -4.67 6.24 7.02
C SER A 254 -5.16 6.12 5.57
N PRO A 255 -4.30 5.84 4.58
CA PRO A 255 -4.76 5.44 3.24
C PRO A 255 -5.49 4.09 3.25
N LEU A 256 -5.36 3.29 4.31
CA LEU A 256 -6.11 2.04 4.48
C LEU A 256 -7.38 2.24 5.30
N TRP A 257 -8.51 1.81 4.75
CA TRP A 257 -9.82 1.91 5.38
C TRP A 257 -10.50 0.55 5.47
N PHE A 258 -11.40 0.39 6.44
CA PHE A 258 -12.35 -0.72 6.46
C PHE A 258 -13.78 -0.23 6.23
N GLY A 259 -14.55 -1.00 5.47
CA GLY A 259 -15.92 -0.62 5.11
C GLY A 259 -16.88 -0.68 6.30
N VAL A 260 -17.75 0.33 6.40
CA VAL A 260 -18.92 0.32 7.28
C VAL A 260 -20.15 0.69 6.46
N ILE A 261 -21.15 -0.19 6.43
CA ILE A 261 -22.39 0.07 5.70
C ILE A 261 -23.33 0.87 6.60
N VAL A 262 -23.71 2.07 6.17
CA VAL A 262 -24.70 2.90 6.84
C VAL A 262 -26.04 2.73 6.13
N ARG A 263 -26.95 1.97 6.76
CA ARG A 263 -28.32 1.76 6.25
C ARG A 263 -29.17 2.99 6.56
N THR A 264 -29.63 3.69 5.53
CA THR A 264 -30.47 4.87 5.66
C THR A 264 -31.93 4.59 5.32
N SER A 265 -32.85 5.47 5.72
CA SER A 265 -34.24 5.40 5.26
C SER A 265 -34.34 5.48 3.74
N SER A 266 -35.45 4.98 3.19
CA SER A 266 -35.69 4.92 1.74
C SER A 266 -35.72 6.27 1.03
N THR A 267 -35.87 7.37 1.76
CA THR A 267 -35.94 8.73 1.23
C THR A 267 -34.70 9.57 1.54
N TYR A 268 -33.61 8.95 2.01
CA TYR A 268 -32.38 9.68 2.30
C TYR A 268 -31.79 10.30 1.01
N PRO A 269 -31.59 11.63 0.97
CA PRO A 269 -31.02 12.29 -0.20
C PRO A 269 -29.53 11.93 -0.36
N SER A 270 -29.02 11.93 -1.59
CA SER A 270 -27.57 11.91 -1.82
C SER A 270 -26.98 13.20 -1.25
N ILE A 271 -25.87 13.12 -0.53
CA ILE A 271 -25.13 14.23 0.08
C ILE A 271 -24.80 15.29 -0.96
N ASP A 272 -24.55 14.88 -2.21
CA ASP A 272 -24.13 15.77 -3.32
C ASP A 272 -25.27 16.10 -4.31
N THR A 273 -26.54 16.03 -3.88
CA THR A 273 -27.65 16.50 -4.74
C THR A 273 -27.95 17.97 -4.49
N ALA A 274 -27.91 18.77 -5.56
CA ALA A 274 -28.22 20.19 -5.52
C ALA A 274 -29.66 20.44 -5.01
N GLY A 275 -29.79 20.99 -3.80
CA GLY A 275 -31.05 21.57 -3.31
C GLY A 275 -31.64 20.98 -2.01
N GLY A 276 -30.96 20.03 -1.34
CA GLY A 276 -31.37 19.52 -0.02
C GLY A 276 -30.56 20.10 1.15
N PRO A 277 -31.02 19.97 2.42
CA PRO A 277 -30.14 20.18 3.57
C PRO A 277 -28.95 19.21 3.47
N PRO A 278 -27.75 19.61 3.93
CA PRO A 278 -26.54 18.80 3.74
C PRO A 278 -26.78 17.39 4.29
N GLY A 279 -26.45 16.39 3.47
CA GLY A 279 -26.34 15.01 3.96
C GLY A 279 -25.23 14.92 5.01
N PHE A 280 -24.96 13.72 5.49
CA PHE A 280 -23.89 13.52 6.47
C PHE A 280 -22.51 13.74 5.85
N THR A 281 -21.69 14.62 6.43
CA THR A 281 -20.35 14.93 5.90
C THR A 281 -19.24 14.63 6.91
N ARG A 282 -19.58 14.25 8.13
CA ARG A 282 -18.65 13.71 9.15
C ARG A 282 -19.28 12.57 9.93
N GLU A 283 -18.43 11.68 10.44
CA GLU A 283 -18.84 10.53 11.27
C GLU A 283 -19.79 10.94 12.41
N SER A 284 -19.46 12.03 13.12
CA SER A 284 -20.22 12.52 14.28
C SER A 284 -21.65 12.99 13.97
N ASP A 285 -22.03 13.12 12.70
CA ASP A 285 -23.39 13.50 12.32
C ASP A 285 -24.38 12.33 12.45
N PHE A 286 -23.88 11.10 12.35
CA PHE A 286 -24.73 9.90 12.30
C PHE A 286 -24.28 8.77 13.23
N VAL A 287 -23.01 8.73 13.64
CA VAL A 287 -22.53 7.85 14.70
C VAL A 287 -22.66 8.55 16.04
N GLY A 288 -23.31 7.90 16.99
CA GLY A 288 -23.37 8.27 18.39
C GLY A 288 -22.64 7.27 19.29
N GLY A 289 -22.54 7.59 20.58
CA GLY A 289 -21.97 6.69 21.59
C GLY A 289 -20.44 6.74 21.70
N CYS A 290 -19.75 7.54 20.88
CA CYS A 290 -18.33 7.83 21.06
C CYS A 290 -18.13 8.99 22.05
N PRO A 291 -17.16 8.91 22.98
CA PRO A 291 -16.69 10.06 23.74
C PRO A 291 -16.32 11.24 22.82
N GLU A 292 -16.53 12.48 23.27
CA GLU A 292 -16.13 13.66 22.49
C GLU A 292 -14.63 13.61 22.15
N GLY A 293 -14.29 13.87 20.89
CA GLY A 293 -12.91 13.82 20.39
C GLY A 293 -12.38 12.41 20.11
N THR A 294 -13.24 11.39 20.11
CA THR A 294 -12.89 10.02 19.70
C THR A 294 -13.72 9.58 18.52
N THR A 295 -13.17 8.66 17.73
CA THR A 295 -13.85 8.03 16.60
C THR A 295 -14.23 6.60 16.94
N ALA A 296 -15.14 6.02 16.15
CA ALA A 296 -15.41 4.58 16.22
C ALA A 296 -14.17 3.73 15.90
N ALA A 297 -13.18 4.35 15.25
CA ALA A 297 -11.88 3.81 14.90
C ALA A 297 -10.94 3.62 16.11
N THR A 298 -11.05 4.47 17.13
CA THR A 298 -10.09 4.53 18.25
C THR A 298 -10.64 3.98 19.57
N THR A 299 -11.94 3.69 19.64
CA THR A 299 -12.58 3.32 20.90
C THR A 299 -13.43 2.07 20.76
N ALA A 300 -13.03 0.99 21.44
CA ALA A 300 -13.81 -0.24 21.55
C ALA A 300 -15.19 -0.06 22.24
N SER A 301 -15.47 1.14 22.77
CA SER A 301 -16.74 1.51 23.41
C SER A 301 -17.68 2.31 22.50
N CYS A 302 -17.33 2.56 21.24
CA CYS A 302 -18.26 3.17 20.29
C CYS A 302 -19.28 2.13 19.84
N ASP A 303 -20.52 2.26 20.30
CA ASP A 303 -21.59 1.29 20.01
C ASP A 303 -22.14 1.38 18.57
N PHE A 304 -21.50 2.14 17.66
CA PHE A 304 -22.00 2.47 16.32
C PHE A 304 -23.50 2.83 16.34
N ALA A 305 -23.94 3.51 17.40
CA ALA A 305 -25.35 3.77 17.64
C ALA A 305 -25.85 4.87 16.69
N PRO A 306 -26.96 4.69 15.97
CA PRO A 306 -27.52 5.74 15.13
C PRO A 306 -27.84 7.01 15.93
N LYS A 307 -27.26 8.15 15.55
CA LYS A 307 -27.55 9.47 16.14
C LYS A 307 -28.66 10.23 15.41
N SER A 308 -28.96 9.82 14.17
CA SER A 308 -29.90 10.50 13.29
C SER A 308 -31.10 9.60 12.94
N PRO A 309 -32.33 10.15 12.85
CA PRO A 309 -33.51 9.39 12.44
C PRO A 309 -33.42 8.84 11.01
N TRP A 310 -32.52 9.40 10.19
CA TRP A 310 -32.23 8.92 8.84
C TRP A 310 -31.46 7.60 8.83
N VAL A 311 -30.68 7.31 9.88
CA VAL A 311 -29.89 6.08 9.99
C VAL A 311 -30.68 5.00 10.72
N LYS A 312 -30.75 3.83 10.10
CA LYS A 312 -31.50 2.66 10.59
C LYS A 312 -30.58 1.60 11.17
N ALA A 313 -29.39 1.44 10.60
CA ALA A 313 -28.36 0.55 11.10
C ALA A 313 -27.00 1.00 10.62
N ILE A 314 -25.97 0.69 11.40
CA ILE A 314 -24.57 0.86 11.05
C ILE A 314 -23.93 -0.52 11.19
N VAL A 315 -23.39 -1.04 10.09
CA VAL A 315 -22.92 -2.43 9.99
C VAL A 315 -21.45 -2.43 9.61
N PRO A 316 -20.53 -2.61 10.57
CA PRO A 316 -19.11 -2.76 10.27
C PRO A 316 -18.84 -3.99 9.43
N VAL A 317 -17.99 -3.84 8.41
CA VAL A 317 -17.53 -4.93 7.54
C VAL A 317 -15.99 -4.91 7.56
N PRO A 318 -15.35 -5.27 8.70
CA PRO A 318 -13.91 -5.13 8.88
C PRO A 318 -13.07 -5.98 7.92
N SER A 319 -13.67 -6.99 7.29
CA SER A 319 -13.03 -7.79 6.24
C SER A 319 -12.94 -7.07 4.89
N LEU A 320 -13.70 -5.99 4.69
CA LEU A 320 -13.64 -5.16 3.49
C LEU A 320 -12.60 -4.07 3.69
N LEU A 321 -11.37 -4.33 3.24
CA LEU A 321 -10.26 -3.39 3.28
C LEU A 321 -10.10 -2.66 1.95
N ILE A 322 -10.00 -1.34 2.00
CA ILE A 322 -10.01 -0.47 0.83
C ILE A 322 -8.82 0.48 0.92
N ASN A 323 -8.02 0.55 -0.14
CA ASN A 323 -6.96 1.54 -0.29
C ASN A 323 -7.55 2.81 -0.91
N CYS A 324 -7.73 3.83 -0.06
CA CYS A 324 -8.25 5.13 -0.45
C CYS A 324 -7.41 6.27 0.12
N PRO A 325 -6.25 6.60 -0.47
CA PRO A 325 -5.50 7.77 -0.07
C PRO A 325 -6.35 9.01 -0.37
N ILE A 326 -6.49 9.88 0.63
CA ILE A 326 -7.27 11.12 0.53
C ILE A 326 -6.36 12.22 -0.03
N GLN A 327 -6.97 13.13 -0.77
CA GLN A 327 -6.37 14.34 -1.31
C GLN A 327 -7.21 15.55 -0.91
N THR A 328 -6.56 16.69 -0.65
CA THR A 328 -7.28 17.96 -0.56
C THR A 328 -7.88 18.34 -1.92
N GLU A 329 -8.96 19.12 -1.95
CA GLU A 329 -9.58 19.56 -3.22
C GLU A 329 -8.63 20.34 -4.15
N GLU A 330 -7.54 20.88 -3.60
CA GLU A 330 -6.50 21.61 -4.35
C GLU A 330 -5.63 20.71 -5.25
N GLY A 331 -5.82 19.38 -5.23
CA GLY A 331 -5.44 18.49 -6.33
C GLY A 331 -3.94 18.26 -6.53
N LYS A 332 -3.12 18.27 -5.47
CA LYS A 332 -1.68 17.95 -5.59
C LYS A 332 -1.38 16.53 -5.10
N LEU A 333 -0.78 15.70 -5.97
CA LEU A 333 0.01 14.53 -5.56
C LEU A 333 1.44 15.00 -5.25
#